data_AF-A0A0H5BX74-F1
#
_entry.id   AF-A0A0H5BX74-F1
#
_cell.length_a   1.000
_cell.length_b   1.000
_cell.length_c   1.000
_cell.angle_alpha   90.00
_cell.angle_beta   90.00
_cell.angle_gamma   90.00
#
_symmetry.space_group_name_H-M   'P 1'
#
loop_
_entity.id
_entity.type
_entity.pdbx_description
1 polymer ?
#
loop_
_entity_poly.entity_id
_entity_poly.type
_entity_poly.pdbx_seq_one_letter_code
_entity_poly.pdbx_strand_id
1 'polypeptide(L)'
;MHIVSFITFFTLALILCALLLIISYFLGERPTNLNTSSSKNIPFESGVNPIKQEKLQFFAKFYLLAMSFVIFDIESIYIYTWATIIREANWIGFIEAIIFIVNLLVSLLYLIKKDVLNWKSLSNKKQT
;
A
#
# COMPACT_ATOMS: atom_id res chain seq x y z
N MET A 1 -19.03 -5.59 -26.73
CA MET A 1 -17.77 -5.76 -27.51
C MET A 1 -16.57 -5.14 -26.77
N HIS A 2 -16.65 -3.91 -26.24
CA HIS A 2 -15.53 -3.27 -25.52
C HIS A 2 -15.04 -4.00 -24.25
N ILE A 3 -15.93 -4.55 -23.43
CA ILE A 3 -15.53 -5.31 -22.22
C ILE A 3 -14.70 -6.55 -22.57
N VAL A 4 -15.07 -7.24 -23.65
CA VAL A 4 -14.37 -8.46 -24.09
C VAL A 4 -12.96 -8.11 -24.55
N SER A 5 -12.80 -7.04 -25.34
CA SER A 5 -11.49 -6.55 -25.77
C SER A 5 -10.58 -6.15 -24.60
N PHE A 6 -11.14 -5.53 -23.56
CA PHE A 6 -10.39 -5.16 -22.36
C PHE A 6 -9.90 -6.41 -21.59
N ILE A 7 -10.79 -7.38 -21.39
CA ILE A 7 -10.45 -8.64 -20.69
C ILE A 7 -9.39 -9.42 -21.46
N THR A 8 -9.52 -9.51 -22.79
CA THR A 8 -8.54 -10.21 -23.63
C THR A 8 -7.17 -9.55 -23.57
N PHE A 9 -7.11 -8.22 -23.60
CA PHE A 9 -5.84 -7.48 -23.49
C PHE A 9 -5.17 -7.71 -22.13
N PHE A 10 -5.92 -7.59 -21.03
CA PHE A 10 -5.38 -7.79 -19.68
C PHE A 10 -4.88 -9.23 -19.47
N THR A 11 -5.64 -10.20 -19.95
CA THR A 11 -5.27 -11.62 -19.89
C THR A 11 -4.00 -11.90 -20.69
N LEU A 12 -3.90 -11.35 -21.91
CA LEU A 12 -2.70 -11.50 -22.74
C LEU A 12 -1.46 -10.86 -22.09
N ALA A 13 -1.61 -9.69 -21.47
CA ALA A 13 -0.53 -9.01 -20.77
C ALA A 13 -0.02 -9.84 -19.57
N LEU A 14 -0.92 -10.43 -18.79
CA LEU A 14 -0.57 -11.33 -17.69
C LEU A 14 0.14 -12.59 -18.20
N ILE A 15 -0.36 -13.20 -19.27
CA ILE A 15 0.26 -14.38 -19.90
C ILE A 15 1.68 -14.05 -20.39
N LEU A 16 1.86 -12.91 -21.05
CA LEU A 16 3.18 -12.48 -21.52
C LEU A 16 4.15 -12.25 -20.34
N CYS A 17 3.71 -11.59 -19.28
CA CYS A 17 4.51 -11.38 -18.08
C CYS A 17 4.92 -12.71 -17.44
N ALA A 18 3.98 -13.63 -17.27
CA ALA A 18 4.25 -14.97 -16.74
C ALA A 18 5.21 -15.76 -17.64
N LEU A 19 5.02 -15.70 -18.97
CA LEU A 19 5.88 -16.37 -19.95
C LEU A 19 7.31 -15.83 -19.89
N LEU A 20 7.50 -14.51 -19.79
CA LEU A 20 8.84 -13.92 -19.62
C LEU A 20 9.51 -14.36 -18.31
N LEU A 21 8.76 -14.44 -17.20
CA LEU A 21 9.27 -14.97 -15.94
C LEU A 21 9.65 -16.45 -16.05
N ILE A 22 8.87 -17.26 -16.76
CA ILE A 22 9.15 -18.69 -17.00
C ILE A 22 10.39 -18.86 -17.88
N ILE A 23 10.50 -18.10 -18.97
CA ILE A 23 11.70 -18.12 -19.83
C ILE A 23 12.91 -17.69 -19.02
N SER A 24 12.82 -16.60 -18.26
CA SER A 24 13.91 -16.14 -17.39
C SER A 24 14.30 -17.17 -16.34
N TYR A 25 13.32 -17.90 -15.78
CA TYR A 25 13.55 -18.99 -14.85
C TYR A 25 14.29 -20.17 -15.50
N PHE A 26 13.94 -20.54 -16.74
CA PHE A 26 14.58 -21.64 -17.46
C PHE A 26 15.95 -21.28 -18.06
N LEU A 27 16.11 -20.06 -18.59
CA LEU A 27 17.39 -19.56 -19.14
C LEU A 27 18.36 -19.08 -18.06
N GLY A 28 17.89 -18.81 -16.85
CA GLY A 28 18.75 -18.41 -15.75
C GLY A 28 19.66 -19.56 -15.31
N GLU A 29 20.96 -19.44 -15.56
CA GLU A 29 21.96 -20.36 -15.00
C GLU A 29 21.90 -20.32 -13.47
N ARG A 30 21.33 -21.38 -12.88
CA ARG A 30 21.29 -21.54 -11.43
C ARG A 30 22.60 -22.18 -10.97
N PRO A 31 23.27 -21.63 -9.93
CA PRO A 31 24.39 -22.30 -9.33
C PRO A 31 23.88 -23.61 -8.69
N THR A 32 24.22 -24.73 -9.31
CA THR A 32 23.85 -26.09 -8.90
C THR A 32 24.54 -26.54 -7.61
N ASN A 33 25.48 -25.74 -7.09
CA ASN A 33 26.20 -26.03 -5.86
C ASN A 33 25.44 -25.52 -4.63
N LEU A 34 25.00 -26.46 -3.78
CA LEU A 34 24.33 -26.22 -2.50
C LEU A 34 25.13 -25.28 -1.56
N ASN A 35 26.47 -25.26 -1.65
CA ASN A 35 27.31 -24.45 -0.77
C ASN A 35 27.38 -22.98 -1.22
N THR A 36 27.41 -22.70 -2.53
CA THR A 36 27.37 -21.33 -3.07
C THR A 36 26.00 -20.68 -2.92
N SER A 37 24.94 -21.49 -2.88
CA SER A 37 23.56 -21.02 -2.72
C SER A 37 23.27 -20.50 -1.30
N SER A 38 23.96 -20.99 -0.28
CA SER A 38 23.75 -20.54 1.10
C SER A 38 24.18 -19.08 1.30
N SER A 39 25.37 -18.71 0.82
CA SER A 39 25.89 -17.33 0.91
C SER A 39 25.22 -16.35 -0.08
N LYS A 40 24.61 -16.84 -1.16
CA LYS A 40 23.87 -16.00 -2.12
C LYS A 40 22.44 -15.70 -1.67
N ASN A 41 21.86 -16.54 -0.81
CA ASN A 41 20.50 -16.41 -0.30
C ASN A 41 20.42 -15.72 1.08
N ILE A 42 21.55 -15.30 1.66
CA ILE A 42 21.54 -14.47 2.87
C ILE A 42 21.25 -13.00 2.49
N PRO A 43 20.42 -12.28 3.27
CA PRO A 43 20.26 -10.84 3.11
C PRO A 43 21.63 -10.15 3.20
N PHE A 44 21.90 -9.25 2.25
CA PHE A 44 23.18 -8.53 2.22
C PHE A 44 23.20 -7.49 3.35
N GLU A 45 24.06 -7.72 4.34
CA GLU A 45 24.21 -6.84 5.51
C GLU A 45 25.69 -6.50 5.76
N SER A 46 26.42 -6.19 4.69
CA SER A 46 27.83 -5.74 4.73
C SER A 46 28.80 -6.66 5.50
N GLY A 47 28.57 -7.97 5.45
CA GLY A 47 29.43 -8.98 6.08
C GLY A 47 29.10 -9.30 7.54
N VAL A 48 27.98 -8.80 8.07
CA VAL A 48 27.49 -9.14 9.42
C VAL A 48 26.39 -10.20 9.30
N ASN A 49 26.37 -11.18 10.21
CA ASN A 49 25.30 -12.18 10.24
C ASN A 49 23.96 -11.47 10.48
N PRO A 50 22.90 -11.80 9.71
CA PRO A 50 21.62 -11.14 9.83
C PRO A 50 21.09 -11.28 11.24
N ILE A 51 20.91 -10.15 11.91
CA ILE A 51 20.36 -10.13 13.25
C ILE A 51 18.89 -10.49 13.09
N LYS A 52 18.48 -11.64 13.62
CA LYS A 52 17.08 -12.04 13.67
C LYS A 52 16.35 -11.02 14.54
N GLN A 53 15.80 -9.97 13.93
CA GLN A 53 15.04 -8.93 14.60
C GLN A 53 13.69 -9.52 15.02
N GLU A 54 13.70 -10.29 16.10
CA GLU A 54 12.52 -10.85 16.72
C GLU A 54 11.75 -9.69 17.37
N LYS A 55 10.72 -9.21 16.66
CA LYS A 55 9.83 -8.10 17.00
C LYS A 55 10.40 -6.71 16.70
N LEU A 56 10.53 -6.38 15.42
CA LEU A 56 10.26 -5.00 15.02
C LEU A 56 8.82 -4.68 15.44
N GLN A 57 8.65 -3.89 16.51
CA GLN A 57 7.37 -3.25 16.79
C GLN A 57 7.15 -2.26 15.65
N PHE A 58 6.49 -2.71 14.58
CA PHE A 58 6.07 -1.83 13.50
C PHE A 58 5.34 -0.66 14.12
N PHE A 59 5.87 0.54 13.89
CA PHE A 59 5.42 1.76 14.53
C PHE A 59 3.89 1.85 14.41
N ALA A 60 3.18 1.90 15.54
CA ALA A 60 1.71 2.01 15.58
C ALA A 60 1.15 3.16 14.71
N LYS A 61 2.01 4.12 14.38
CA LYS A 61 1.84 5.17 13.38
C LYS A 61 1.37 4.65 12.01
N PHE A 62 1.94 3.56 11.50
CA PHE A 62 1.54 2.97 10.21
C PHE A 62 0.14 2.38 10.25
N TYR A 63 -0.27 1.80 11.39
CA TYR A 63 -1.63 1.28 11.56
C TYR A 63 -2.67 2.40 11.54
N LEU A 64 -2.41 3.51 12.24
CA LEU A 64 -3.30 4.68 12.23
C LEU A 64 -3.45 5.26 10.82
N LEU A 65 -2.35 5.33 10.05
CA LEU A 65 -2.39 5.78 8.65
C LEU A 65 -3.20 4.83 7.77
N ALA A 66 -2.99 3.52 7.89
CA ALA A 66 -3.71 2.52 7.10
C ALA A 66 -5.22 2.53 7.41
N MET A 67 -5.59 2.57 8.70
CA MET A 67 -6.99 2.64 9.11
C MET A 67 -7.66 3.93 8.60
N SER A 68 -6.96 5.06 8.69
CA SER A 68 -7.46 6.33 8.15
C SER A 68 -7.62 6.30 6.63
N PHE A 69 -6.71 5.65 5.91
CA PHE A 69 -6.79 5.49 4.46
C PHE A 69 -8.02 4.66 4.06
N VAL A 70 -8.29 3.56 4.75
CA VAL A 70 -9.47 2.72 4.49
C VAL A 70 -10.76 3.50 4.73
N ILE A 71 -10.85 4.26 5.83
CA ILE A 71 -12.02 5.09 6.12
C ILE A 71 -12.19 6.17 5.04
N PHE A 72 -11.11 6.87 4.68
CA PHE A 72 -11.13 7.89 3.62
C PHE A 72 -11.55 7.32 2.26
N ASP A 73 -11.12 6.11 1.92
CA ASP A 73 -11.48 5.41 0.68
C ASP A 73 -12.98 5.10 0.64
N ILE A 74 -13.54 4.57 1.74
CA ILE A 74 -14.98 4.34 1.87
C ILE A 74 -15.76 5.65 1.76
N GLU A 75 -15.28 6.74 2.35
CA GLU A 75 -15.96 8.02 2.26
C GLU A 75 -15.95 8.58 0.81
N SER A 76 -14.89 8.31 0.06
CA SER A 76 -14.81 8.70 -1.36
C SER A 76 -15.85 7.98 -2.23
N ILE A 77 -16.17 6.71 -1.94
CA ILE A 77 -17.22 5.98 -2.68
C ILE A 77 -18.60 6.61 -2.45
N TYR A 78 -18.85 7.13 -1.25
CA TYR A 78 -20.10 7.81 -0.93
C TYR A 78 -20.24 9.10 -1.73
N ILE A 79 -19.17 9.90 -1.83
CA ILE A 79 -19.15 11.11 -2.67
C ILE A 79 -19.37 10.74 -4.14
N TYR A 80 -18.78 9.64 -4.62
CA TYR A 80 -18.99 9.17 -5.99
C TYR A 80 -20.45 8.77 -6.25
N THR A 81 -21.06 8.01 -5.34
CA THR A 81 -22.47 7.65 -5.44
C THR A 81 -23.37 8.89 -5.39
N TRP A 82 -23.09 9.86 -4.51
CA TRP A 82 -23.83 11.12 -4.49
C TRP A 82 -23.67 11.90 -5.80
N ALA A 83 -22.46 11.93 -6.38
CA ALA A 83 -22.18 12.62 -7.63
C ALA A 83 -22.98 12.06 -8.83
N THR A 84 -23.35 10.78 -8.81
CA THR A 84 -24.16 10.18 -9.88
C THR A 84 -25.64 10.56 -9.82
N ILE A 85 -26.14 10.98 -8.64
CA ILE A 85 -27.55 11.34 -8.40
C ILE A 85 -27.74 12.81 -7.98
N ILE A 86 -26.78 13.67 -8.32
CA ILE A 86 -26.74 15.05 -7.81
C ILE A 86 -27.99 15.87 -8.19
N ARG A 87 -28.64 15.53 -9.31
CA ARG A 87 -29.83 16.23 -9.81
C ARG A 87 -31.08 15.82 -9.02
N GLU A 88 -31.16 14.57 -8.61
CA GLU A 88 -32.30 14.01 -7.88
C GLU A 88 -32.22 14.34 -6.37
N ALA A 89 -31.01 14.47 -5.83
CA ALA A 89 -30.77 14.67 -4.41
C ALA A 89 -31.17 16.08 -3.88
N ASN A 90 -31.43 17.04 -4.79
CA ASN A 90 -31.81 18.42 -4.46
C ASN A 90 -30.82 19.10 -3.46
N TRP A 91 -31.24 20.21 -2.86
CA TRP A 91 -30.44 20.97 -1.90
C TRP A 91 -30.07 20.19 -0.63
N ILE A 92 -30.89 19.23 -0.23
CA ILE A 92 -30.66 18.42 0.98
C ILE A 92 -29.43 17.53 0.79
N GLY A 93 -29.35 16.81 -0.33
CA GLY A 93 -28.17 16.00 -0.63
C GLY A 93 -26.90 16.83 -0.82
N PHE A 94 -27.03 18.06 -1.33
CA PHE A 94 -25.89 18.97 -1.45
C PHE A 94 -25.31 19.37 -0.08
N ILE A 95 -26.17 19.67 0.90
CA ILE A 95 -25.73 19.97 2.28
C ILE A 95 -25.08 18.73 2.91
N GLU A 96 -25.67 17.55 2.71
CA GLU A 96 -25.13 16.29 3.21
C GLU A 96 -23.72 16.02 2.66
N ALA A 97 -23.51 16.21 1.36
CA ALA A 97 -22.20 16.06 0.72
C ALA A 97 -21.16 17.06 1.25
N ILE A 98 -21.55 18.31 1.51
CA ILE A 98 -20.66 19.31 2.11
C ILE A 98 -20.21 18.89 3.51
N ILE A 99 -21.15 18.44 4.36
CA ILE A 99 -20.84 17.97 5.71
C ILE A 99 -19.86 16.80 5.64
N PHE A 100 -20.06 15.89 4.69
CA PHE A 100 -19.19 14.75 4.44
C PHE A 100 -17.76 15.16 4.07
N ILE A 101 -17.62 16.12 3.13
CA ILE A 101 -16.31 16.67 2.73
C ILE A 101 -15.61 17.37 3.90
N VAL A 102 -16.36 18.10 4.73
CA VAL A 102 -15.81 18.73 5.94
C VAL A 102 -15.31 17.67 6.92
N ASN A 103 -16.04 16.57 7.11
CA ASN A 103 -15.61 15.46 7.96
C ASN A 103 -14.29 14.85 7.47
N LEU A 104 -14.13 14.66 6.15
CA LEU A 104 -12.86 14.20 5.56
C LEU A 104 -11.71 15.18 5.84
N LEU A 105 -11.94 16.48 5.69
CA LEU A 105 -10.97 17.52 6.00
C LEU A 105 -10.56 17.49 7.47
N VAL A 106 -11.51 17.36 8.39
CA VAL A 106 -11.25 17.28 9.84
C VAL A 106 -10.40 16.05 10.18
N SER A 107 -10.75 14.89 9.61
CA SER A 107 -9.99 13.65 9.80
C SER A 107 -8.54 13.78 9.31
N LEU A 108 -8.35 14.35 8.12
CA LEU A 108 -7.03 14.59 7.54
C LEU A 108 -6.20 15.58 8.38
N LEU A 109 -6.80 16.71 8.78
CA LEU A 109 -6.14 17.71 9.61
C LEU A 109 -5.75 17.14 10.98
N TYR A 110 -6.59 16.29 11.58
CA TYR A 110 -6.26 15.60 12.83
C TYR A 110 -5.03 14.71 12.67
N LEU A 111 -4.94 13.95 11.58
CA LEU A 111 -3.81 13.06 11.32
C LEU A 111 -2.50 13.84 11.12
N ILE A 112 -2.56 14.96 10.39
CA ILE A 112 -1.41 15.87 10.19
C ILE A 112 -0.97 16.47 11.52
N LYS A 113 -1.92 16.97 12.33
CA LYS A 113 -1.61 17.56 13.65
C LYS A 113 -1.00 16.56 14.64
N LYS A 114 -1.31 15.28 14.50
CA LYS A 114 -0.80 14.23 15.41
C LYS A 114 0.64 13.81 15.11
N ASP A 115 1.32 14.48 14.17
CA ASP A 115 2.74 14.27 13.84
C ASP A 115 3.09 12.78 13.61
N VAL A 116 2.12 12.02 13.10
CA VAL A 116 2.29 10.62 12.72
C VAL A 116 3.34 10.52 11.60
N LEU A 117 3.47 11.57 10.80
CA LEU A 117 4.45 11.73 9.72
C LEU A 117 5.83 12.18 10.20
N ASN A 118 6.00 12.59 11.46
CA ASN A 118 7.30 13.02 11.95
C ASN A 118 8.10 11.79 12.44
N TRP A 119 9.04 11.36 11.59
CA TRP A 119 9.99 10.27 11.84
C TRP A 119 11.15 10.66 12.76
N LYS A 120 11.11 11.85 13.37
CA LYS A 120 12.25 12.35 14.15
C LYS A 120 12.33 11.69 15.54
N SER A 121 13.24 10.72 15.59
CA SER A 121 14.00 10.22 16.75
C SER A 121 13.27 9.42 17.84
N LEU A 122 13.39 8.09 17.72
CA LEU A 122 13.55 7.20 18.88
C LEU A 122 15.02 6.74 19.01
N SER A 123 15.98 7.60 18.67
CA SER A 123 17.42 7.31 18.79
C SER A 123 18.02 7.77 20.13
N ASN A 124 17.24 7.89 21.21
CA ASN A 124 17.82 8.21 22.50
C ASN A 124 16.98 7.71 23.68
N LYS A 125 17.01 6.39 23.93
CA LYS A 125 16.80 5.82 25.27
C LYS A 125 17.17 4.34 25.30
N LYS A 126 18.45 4.07 25.55
CA LYS A 126 18.98 3.00 26.44
C LYS A 126 20.47 2.80 26.13
N GLN A 127 21.27 3.70 26.69
CA GLN A 127 22.68 3.45 26.98
C GLN A 127 22.91 3.97 28.40
N THR A 128 22.37 3.23 29.36
CA THR A 128 22.73 3.21 30.79
C THR A 128 22.53 1.80 31.27
#